data_AF-A0AA88QDC6-F1
#
_entry.id   AF-A0AA88QDC6-F1
#
_cell.length_a   1.000
_cell.length_b   1.000
_cell.length_c   1.000
_cell.angle_alpha   90.00
_cell.angle_beta   90.00
_cell.angle_gamma   90.00
#
_symmetry.space_group_name_H-M   'P 1'
#
loop_
_entity.id
_entity.type
_entity.pdbx_description
1 polymer ?
#
loop_
_entity_poly.entity_id
_entity_poly.type
_entity_poly.pdbx_seq_one_letter_code
_entity_poly.pdbx_strand_id
1 'polypeptide(L)'
;NLYAHGARNFWIHNTGPLGCLPETLEQFGTDPLDEVGCVIKQNRAAKYFNLQLQVMCSRLQYLYQDAKITYVDIFAIKYNLMVDYTTLGLGNRLESSGIVCGAQSFSSSVAAEMASV
;
A
#
# COMPACT_ATOMS: atom_id res chain seq x y z
N ASN A 1 17.40 -4.36 -17.57
CA ASN A 1 16.60 -3.18 -18.00
C ASN A 1 15.42 -3.70 -18.81
N LEU A 2 14.19 -3.65 -18.28
CA LEU A 2 13.01 -4.29 -18.92
C LEU A 2 12.67 -3.69 -20.29
N TYR A 3 12.80 -2.36 -20.45
CA TYR A 3 12.56 -1.68 -21.71
C TYR A 3 13.53 -2.13 -22.81
N ALA A 4 14.80 -2.33 -22.46
CA ALA A 4 15.83 -2.85 -23.37
C ALA A 4 15.55 -4.29 -23.84
N HIS A 5 14.76 -5.06 -23.07
CA HIS A 5 14.31 -6.40 -23.44
C HIS A 5 12.94 -6.41 -24.16
N GLY A 6 12.48 -5.26 -24.67
CA GLY A 6 11.25 -5.18 -25.48
C GLY A 6 9.96 -4.94 -24.69
N ALA A 7 10.02 -4.71 -23.37
CA ALA A 7 8.84 -4.31 -22.62
C ALA A 7 8.34 -2.94 -23.10
N ARG A 8 7.05 -2.84 -23.42
CA ARG A 8 6.40 -1.60 -23.87
C ARG A 8 5.16 -1.25 -23.08
N ASN A 9 4.64 -2.16 -22.26
CA ASN A 9 3.46 -1.89 -21.44
C ASN A 9 3.87 -2.02 -19.98
N PHE A 10 3.82 -0.92 -19.25
CA PHE A 10 4.16 -0.85 -17.84
C PHE A 10 2.92 -0.49 -17.04
N TRP A 11 2.56 -1.36 -16.13
CA TRP A 11 1.53 -1.09 -15.14
C TRP A 11 2.20 -0.84 -13.80
N ILE A 12 2.16 0.42 -13.36
CA ILE A 12 2.84 0.86 -12.15
C ILE A 12 1.76 1.29 -11.18
N HIS A 13 1.57 0.52 -10.10
CA HIS A 13 0.74 0.97 -9.00
C HIS A 13 1.60 1.64 -7.94
N ASN A 14 0.99 2.57 -7.21
CA ASN A 14 1.63 3.21 -6.07
C ASN A 14 1.59 2.31 -4.82
N THR A 15 2.11 2.77 -3.68
CA THR A 15 1.99 2.01 -2.43
C THR A 15 0.63 2.24 -1.78
N GLY A 16 0.11 1.22 -1.10
CA GLY A 16 -1.15 1.30 -0.36
C GLY A 16 -1.04 2.13 0.92
N PRO A 17 -2.13 2.26 1.69
CA PRO A 17 -2.13 2.99 2.95
C PRO A 17 -1.37 2.22 4.03
N LEU A 18 -0.06 2.47 4.11
CA LEU A 18 0.86 1.75 5.02
C LEU A 18 0.45 1.87 6.49
N GLY A 19 -0.12 3.01 6.89
CA GLY A 19 -0.63 3.23 8.25
C GLY A 19 -1.74 2.26 8.66
N CYS A 20 -2.38 1.60 7.70
CA CYS A 20 -3.48 0.66 7.94
C CYS A 20 -3.02 -0.81 7.96
N LEU A 21 -1.73 -1.08 7.77
CA LEU A 21 -1.22 -2.44 7.78
C LEU A 21 -1.23 -3.00 9.22
N PRO A 22 -1.60 -4.28 9.43
CA PRO A 22 -1.60 -4.90 10.76
C PRO A 22 -0.27 -4.74 11.49
N GLU A 23 0.84 -4.98 10.79
CA GLU A 23 2.20 -4.81 11.35
C GLU A 23 2.48 -3.37 11.77
N THR A 24 2.00 -2.39 11.00
CA THR A 24 2.17 -0.97 11.34
C THR A 24 1.34 -0.60 12.57
N LEU A 25 0.13 -1.16 12.70
CA LEU A 25 -0.70 -0.95 13.88
C LEU A 25 -0.12 -1.65 15.12
N GLU A 26 0.47 -2.83 14.97
CA GLU A 26 1.16 -3.53 16.07
C GLU A 26 2.36 -2.73 16.59
N GLN A 27 3.18 -2.18 15.68
CA GLN A 27 4.40 -1.47 16.04
C GLN A 27 4.16 -0.01 16.45
N PHE A 28 3.19 0.67 15.83
CA PHE A 28 3.00 2.13 15.94
C PHE A 28 1.56 2.53 16.30
N GLY A 29 0.73 1.62 16.82
CA GLY A 29 -0.66 1.92 17.16
C GLY A 29 -0.87 2.95 18.28
N THR A 30 0.20 3.34 18.99
CA THR A 30 0.21 4.42 19.97
C THR A 30 0.47 5.80 19.37
N ASP A 31 0.91 5.87 18.11
CA ASP A 31 1.07 7.12 17.37
C ASP A 31 -0.32 7.69 16.97
N PRO A 32 -0.41 8.98 16.61
CA PRO A 32 -1.66 9.57 16.15
C PRO A 32 -2.27 8.81 14.95
N LEU A 33 -3.53 8.40 15.13
CA LEU A 33 -4.33 7.70 14.13
C LEU A 33 -5.25 8.67 13.39
N ASP A 34 -5.61 8.35 12.15
CA ASP A 34 -6.64 9.04 11.39
C ASP A 34 -8.05 8.57 11.77
N GLU A 35 -9.08 9.15 11.14
CA GLU A 35 -10.50 8.89 11.44
C GLU A 35 -10.91 7.43 11.22
N VAL A 36 -10.15 6.67 10.42
CA VAL A 36 -10.40 5.26 10.14
C VAL A 36 -9.46 4.32 10.90
N GLY A 37 -8.65 4.85 11.82
CA GLY A 37 -7.79 4.08 12.72
C GLY A 37 -6.42 3.73 12.15
N CYS A 38 -5.95 4.42 11.12
CA CYS A 38 -4.64 4.16 10.52
C CYS A 38 -3.58 5.13 11.04
N VAL A 39 -2.34 4.67 11.19
CA VAL A 39 -1.24 5.50 11.68
C VAL A 39 -0.89 6.61 10.67
N ILE A 40 -1.04 7.87 11.10
CA ILE A 40 -0.94 9.05 10.22
C ILE A 40 0.46 9.17 9.60
N LYS A 41 1.51 8.91 10.38
CA LYS A 41 2.89 9.11 9.97
C LYS A 41 3.28 8.21 8.80
N GLN A 42 2.88 6.94 8.83
CA GLN A 42 3.15 5.94 7.81
C GLN A 42 2.30 6.20 6.56
N ASN A 43 1.04 6.61 6.74
CA ASN A 43 0.21 7.07 5.61
C ASN A 43 0.78 8.34 4.95
N ARG A 44 1.38 9.26 5.71
CA ARG A 44 2.06 10.45 5.16
C ARG A 44 3.30 10.06 4.35
N ALA A 45 4.11 9.13 4.86
CA ALA A 45 5.27 8.61 4.13
C ALA A 45 4.85 7.93 2.82
N ALA A 46 3.80 7.10 2.86
CA ALA A 46 3.21 6.48 1.67
C ALA A 46 2.77 7.52 0.63
N LYS A 47 2.02 8.55 1.05
CA LYS A 47 1.58 9.64 0.17
C LYS A 47 2.76 10.39 -0.46
N TYR A 48 3.80 10.69 0.32
CA TYR A 48 4.99 11.37 -0.19
C TYR A 48 5.72 10.53 -1.25
N PHE A 49 5.91 9.24 -0.99
CA PHE A 49 6.48 8.32 -1.97
C PHE A 49 5.64 8.26 -3.25
N ASN A 50 4.31 8.15 -3.12
CA ASN A 50 3.38 8.07 -4.24
C ASN A 50 3.43 9.32 -5.13
N LEU A 51 3.57 10.52 -4.54
CA LEU A 51 3.75 11.77 -5.29
C LEU A 51 5.02 11.73 -6.14
N GLN A 52 6.15 11.31 -5.58
CA GLN A 52 7.40 11.21 -6.33
C GLN A 52 7.33 10.13 -7.42
N LEU A 53 6.69 9.00 -7.13
CA LEU A 53 6.48 7.92 -8.11
C LEU A 53 5.66 8.41 -9.31
N GLN A 54 4.59 9.17 -9.08
CA GLN A 54 3.77 9.72 -10.15
C GLN A 54 4.56 10.69 -11.06
N VAL A 55 5.41 11.54 -10.46
CA VAL A 55 6.32 12.41 -11.21
C VAL A 55 7.31 11.59 -12.04
N MET A 56 7.87 10.51 -11.48
CA MET A 56 8.77 9.62 -12.22
C MET A 56 8.06 8.88 -13.35
N CYS A 57 6.84 8.40 -13.15
CA CYS A 57 6.04 7.76 -14.22
C CYS A 57 5.81 8.73 -15.39
N SER A 58 5.51 9.99 -15.08
CA SER A 58 5.33 11.04 -16.09
C SER A 58 6.62 11.31 -16.87
N ARG A 59 7.77 11.34 -16.18
CA ARG A 59 9.09 11.48 -16.83
C ARG A 59 9.42 10.28 -17.71
N LEU A 60 9.14 9.06 -17.26
CA LEU A 60 9.38 7.85 -18.04
C LEU A 60 8.51 7.82 -19.30
N GLN A 61 7.25 8.25 -19.20
CA GLN A 61 6.34 8.32 -20.35
C GLN A 61 6.84 9.33 -21.40
N TYR A 62 7.47 10.44 -20.96
CA TYR A 62 8.11 11.41 -21.85
C TYR A 62 9.38 10.85 -22.52
N LEU A 63 10.21 10.12 -21.78
CA LEU A 63 11.47 9.55 -22.29
C LEU A 63 11.25 8.36 -23.23
N TYR A 64 10.22 7.56 -22.99
CA TYR A 64 9.93 6.33 -23.73
C TYR A 64 8.57 6.45 -24.41
N GLN A 65 8.52 7.21 -25.50
CA GLN A 65 7.29 7.54 -26.22
C GLN A 65 6.61 6.32 -26.87
N ASP A 66 7.37 5.26 -27.14
CA ASP A 66 6.86 3.98 -27.66
C ASP A 66 6.39 3.02 -26.54
N ALA A 67 6.61 3.38 -25.27
CA ALA A 67 6.08 2.66 -24.13
C ALA A 67 4.77 3.28 -23.63
N LYS A 68 3.83 2.44 -23.23
CA LYS A 68 2.60 2.79 -22.53
C LYS A 68 2.81 2.58 -21.02
N ILE A 69 2.76 3.67 -20.26
CA ILE A 69 2.89 3.64 -18.81
C ILE A 69 1.53 4.00 -18.18
N THR A 70 0.93 3.01 -17.53
CA THR A 70 -0.33 3.18 -16.79
C THR A 70 -0.01 3.26 -15.31
N TYR A 71 -0.24 4.43 -14.71
CA TYR A 71 -0.15 4.63 -13.27
C TYR A 71 -1.50 4.31 -12.59
N VAL A 72 -1.48 3.56 -11.50
CA VAL A 72 -2.68 3.25 -10.71
C VAL A 72 -2.52 3.65 -9.25
N ASP A 73 -3.47 4.43 -8.77
CA ASP A 73 -3.55 4.87 -7.38
C ASP A 73 -4.20 3.81 -6.49
N ILE A 74 -3.42 2.81 -6.09
CA ILE A 74 -3.89 1.75 -5.20
C ILE A 74 -4.09 2.26 -3.76
N PHE A 75 -3.40 3.34 -3.37
CA PHE A 75 -3.64 4.02 -2.09
C PHE A 75 -5.09 4.43 -1.98
N ALA A 76 -5.59 5.22 -2.93
CA ALA A 76 -6.96 5.74 -2.89
C ALA A 76 -7.98 4.61 -2.95
N ILE A 77 -7.77 3.61 -3.82
CA ILE A 77 -8.66 2.46 -3.94
C ILE A 77 -8.77 1.70 -2.62
N LYS A 78 -7.64 1.32 -2.01
CA LYS A 78 -7.62 0.57 -0.75
C LYS A 78 -8.15 1.39 0.42
N TYR A 79 -7.81 2.68 0.47
CA TYR A 79 -8.29 3.56 1.53
C TYR A 79 -9.81 3.74 1.48
N ASN A 80 -10.37 4.00 0.30
CA ASN A 80 -11.82 4.13 0.11
C ASN A 80 -12.56 2.83 0.41
N LEU A 81 -11.98 1.67 0.06
CA LEU A 81 -12.53 0.37 0.44
C LEU A 81 -12.65 0.19 1.96
N MET A 82 -11.75 0.79 2.75
CA MET A 82 -11.83 0.73 4.22
C MET A 82 -12.83 1.73 4.79
N VAL A 83 -12.91 2.93 4.22
CA VAL A 83 -13.84 3.99 4.65
C VAL A 83 -15.28 3.63 4.32
N ASP A 84 -15.51 3.12 3.10
CA ASP A 84 -16.85 2.93 2.53
C ASP A 84 -17.07 1.50 2.02
N TYR A 85 -16.78 0.52 2.89
CA TYR A 85 -16.96 -0.89 2.59
C TYR A 85 -18.43 -1.27 2.35
N THR A 86 -19.36 -0.58 3.02
CA THR A 86 -20.80 -0.89 2.97
C THR A 86 -21.45 -0.57 1.62
N THR A 87 -21.09 0.55 0.98
CA THR A 87 -21.68 0.92 -0.32
C THR A 87 -21.15 0.07 -1.47
N LEU A 88 -20.00 -0.58 -1.29
CA LEU A 88 -19.37 -1.48 -2.25
C LEU A 88 -19.89 -2.92 -2.14
N GLY A 89 -20.91 -3.18 -1.31
CA GLY A 89 -21.50 -4.51 -1.13
C GLY A 89 -20.60 -5.47 -0.34
N LEU A 90 -19.55 -4.97 0.32
CA LEU A 90 -18.73 -5.75 1.24
C LEU A 90 -19.45 -5.72 2.60
N GLY A 91 -20.21 -6.77 2.91
CA GLY A 91 -21.17 -6.78 4.02
C GLY A 91 -20.59 -6.58 5.43
N ASN A 92 -19.27 -6.67 5.59
CA ASN A 92 -18.61 -6.57 6.88
C ASN A 92 -17.45 -5.58 6.77
N ARG A 93 -17.25 -4.73 7.81
CA ARG A 93 -15.98 -4.01 7.97
C ARG A 93 -14.91 -5.09 7.92
N LEU A 94 -13.77 -4.82 7.31
CA LEU A 94 -12.58 -5.64 7.58
C LEU A 94 -12.24 -5.40 9.06
N GLU A 95 -13.02 -6.02 9.95
CA GLU A 95 -12.73 -6.15 11.35
C GLU A 95 -11.31 -6.71 11.35
N SER A 96 -10.40 -5.92 11.91
CA SER A 96 -8.99 -6.22 12.10
C SER A 96 -8.77 -7.41 13.05
N SER A 97 -9.68 -8.37 13.07
CA SER A 97 -9.58 -9.67 13.74
C SER A 97 -9.77 -10.84 12.78
N GLY A 98 -10.00 -10.59 11.49
CA GLY A 98 -10.06 -11.63 10.46
C GLY A 98 -8.93 -11.51 9.46
N ILE A 99 -7.80 -12.16 9.74
CA ILE A 99 -6.79 -12.53 8.75
C ILE A 99 -7.51 -13.11 7.51
N VAL A 100 -7.44 -12.43 6.37
CA VAL A 100 -7.87 -13.02 5.08
C VAL A 100 -6.64 -13.63 4.41
N CYS A 101 -6.62 -14.97 4.42
CA CYS A 101 -5.79 -15.90 3.64
C CYS A 101 -4.37 -15.41 3.25
N GLY A 102 -3.42 -15.54 4.17
CA GLY A 102 -1.99 -15.37 3.86
C GLY A 102 -1.09 -15.13 5.07
N ALA A 103 -1.63 -14.59 6.17
CA ALA A 103 -0.89 -14.58 7.43
C ALA A 103 -1.09 -15.93 8.11
N GLN A 104 -0.09 -16.82 7.99
CA GLN A 104 0.19 -17.67 9.13
C GLN A 104 0.35 -16.72 10.31
N SER A 105 -0.41 -16.95 11.38
CA SER A 105 -0.28 -16.23 12.64
C SER A 105 1.20 -16.22 13.05
N PHE A 106 1.90 -15.13 12.74
CA PHE A 106 3.23 -14.88 13.27
C PHE A 106 3.01 -14.54 14.74
N SER A 107 3.13 -15.56 15.58
CA SER A 107 3.32 -15.38 17.01
C SER A 107 4.43 -14.35 17.22
N SER A 108 4.24 -13.44 18.17
CA SER A 108 5.23 -12.43 18.57
C SER A 108 6.60 -13.04 18.94
N SER A 109 6.65 -14.35 19.22
CA SER A 109 7.89 -15.11 19.40
C SER A 109 8.74 -15.24 18.13
N VAL A 110 8.14 -15.29 16.94
CA VAL A 110 8.87 -15.47 15.67
C VAL A 110 9.48 -14.14 15.19
N ALA A 111 8.83 -13.01 15.48
CA ALA A 111 9.39 -11.68 15.20
C ALA A 111 10.64 -11.40 16.05
N ALA A 112 10.68 -11.88 17.29
CA ALA A 112 11.86 -11.76 18.16
C ALA A 112 13.06 -12.59 17.67
N GLU A 113 12.81 -13.69 16.95
CA GLU A 113 13.85 -14.58 16.41
C GLU A 113 14.52 -14.01 15.14
N MET A 114 13.84 -13.14 14.40
CA MET A 114 14.40 -12.50 13.20
C MET A 114 15.20 -11.21 13.48
N ALA A 115 15.07 -10.65 14.68
CA ALA A 115 15.80 -9.45 15.11
C ALA A 115 17.20 -9.76 15.70
N SER A 116 17.58 -11.04 15.80
CA SER A 116 18.85 -11.49 16.37
C SER A 116 19.82 -12.11 15.34
N VAL A 117 19.57 -11.95 14.04
CA VAL A 117 20.47 -12.34 12.94
C VAL A 117 21.04 -11.12 12.23
#